data_AF-A0A1Q2TV63-F1
#
_entry.id   AF-A0A1Q2TV63-F1
#
_cell.length_a   1.000
_cell.length_b   1.000
_cell.length_c   1.000
_cell.angle_alpha   90.00
_cell.angle_beta   90.00
_cell.angle_gamma   90.00
#
_symmetry.space_group_name_H-M   'P 1'
#
loop_
_entity.id
_entity.type
_entity.pdbx_description
1 polymer ?
#
loop_
_entity_poly.entity_id
_entity_poly.type
_entity_poly.pdbx_seq_one_letter_code
_entity_poly.pdbx_strand_id
1 'polypeptide(L)' 'MASITLDFSDTQFQRLQDLAAMHGIAIEVLLKASLEDWLNSQKTGFADTADYVLTKNAELYQRLA' A
#
# COMPACT_ATOMS: atom_id res chain seq x y z
N MET A 1 -1.96 -13.07 18.29
CA MET A 1 -1.55 -11.65 18.35
C MET A 1 -0.05 -11.63 18.17
N ALA A 2 0.45 -10.96 17.13
CA ALA A 2 1.88 -10.79 16.90
C ALA A 2 2.24 -9.33 17.23
N SER A 3 3.32 -9.11 17.97
CA SER A 3 3.84 -7.77 18.28
C SER A 3 5.14 -7.56 17.51
N ILE A 4 5.31 -6.35 16.97
CA ILE A 4 6.52 -5.93 16.27
C ILE A 4 7.00 -4.66 16.96
N THR A 5 8.28 -4.60 17.29
CA THR A 5 8.93 -3.39 17.80
C THR A 5 9.61 -2.70 16.62
N LEU A 6 9.35 -1.41 16.45
CA LEU A 6 9.92 -0.58 15.39
C LEU A 6 10.75 0.50 16.05
N ASP A 7 12.05 0.54 15.72
CA ASP A 7 12.93 1.61 16.17
C ASP A 7 12.82 2.79 15.21
N PHE A 8 12.40 3.93 15.74
CA PHE A 8 12.37 5.21 15.03
C PHE A 8 13.36 6.17 15.69
N SER A 9 14.04 6.99 14.89
CA SER A 9 14.74 8.15 15.45
C SER A 9 13.73 9.12 16.07
N ASP A 10 14.10 9.83 17.12
CA ASP A 10 13.23 10.78 17.83
C ASP A 10 12.53 11.78 16.89
N THR A 11 13.25 12.26 15.87
CA THR A 11 12.71 13.21 14.88
C THR A 11 11.61 12.60 14.00
N GLN A 12 11.74 11.32 13.63
CA GLN A 12 10.74 10.60 12.86
C GLN A 12 9.51 10.28 13.71
N PHE A 13 9.74 9.86 14.96
CA PHE A 13 8.67 9.56 15.89
C PHE A 13 7.85 10.81 16.22
N GLN A 14 8.51 11.96 16.40
CA GLN A 14 7.83 13.24 16.60
C GLN A 14 6.94 13.61 15.41
N ARG A 15 7.45 13.47 14.18
CA ARG A 15 6.65 13.75 12.97
C ARG A 15 5.41 12.86 12.88
N LEU A 16 5.51 11.59 13.26
CA LEU A 16 4.36 10.68 13.29
C LEU A 16 3.33 11.09 14.34
N GLN A 17 3.79 11.52 15.51
CA GLN A 17 2.90 12.05 16.55
C GLN A 17 2.19 13.33 16.09
N ASP A 18 2.90 14.25 15.45
CA ASP A 18 2.30 15.48 14.92
C ASP A 18 1.26 15.17 13.85
N LEU A 19 1.51 14.17 12.99
CA LEU A 19 0.58 13.71 11.96
C LEU A 19 -0.65 13.07 12.60
N ALA A 20 -0.48 12.22 13.62
CA ALA A 20 -1.58 11.64 14.37
C ALA A 20 -2.44 12.70 15.06
N ALA A 21 -1.79 13.70 15.69
CA ALA A 21 -2.45 14.83 16.33
C ALA A 21 -3.23 15.70 15.33
N MET A 22 -2.68 15.95 14.14
CA MET A 22 -3.37 16.67 13.08
C MET A 22 -4.67 15.99 12.64
N HIS A 23 -4.69 14.67 12.62
CA HIS A 23 -5.88 13.88 12.31
C HIS A 23 -6.76 13.57 13.52
N GLY A 24 -6.35 13.97 14.73
CA GLY A 24 -7.08 13.71 15.97
C GLY A 24 -7.18 12.22 16.34
N ILE A 25 -6.22 11.42 15.89
CA ILE A 25 -6.20 9.96 16.11
C ILE A 25 -4.94 9.54 16.88
N ALA A 26 -4.98 8.34 17.46
CA ALA A 26 -3.81 7.74 18.09
C ALA A 26 -2.79 7.29 17.03
N ILE A 27 -1.51 7.32 17.37
CA ILE A 27 -0.42 6.93 16.47
C ILE A 27 -0.53 5.48 16.01
N GLU A 28 -1.03 4.58 16.87
CA GLU A 28 -1.25 3.17 16.55
C GLU A 28 -2.33 3.00 15.48
N VAL A 29 -3.38 3.84 15.52
CA VAL A 29 -4.46 3.82 14.53
C VAL A 29 -3.95 4.32 13.19
N LEU A 30 -3.17 5.40 13.19
CA LEU A 30 -2.51 5.92 12.00
C LEU A 30 -1.58 4.88 11.36
N LEU A 31 -0.70 4.27 12.15
CA LEU A 31 0.26 3.28 11.68
C LEU A 31 -0.46 2.03 11.15
N LYS A 32 -1.50 1.56 11.84
CA LYS A 32 -2.29 0.42 11.40
C LYS A 32 -2.99 0.71 10.07
N ALA A 33 -3.67 1.85 9.96
CA ALA A 33 -4.36 2.23 8.73
C ALA A 33 -3.39 2.40 7.55
N SER A 34 -2.22 3.03 7.78
CA SER A 34 -1.19 3.17 6.76
C SER A 34 -0.61 1.82 6.31
N LEU A 35 -0.43 0.88 7.24
CA LEU A 35 0.11 -0.44 6.93
C LEU A 35 -0.93 -1.32 6.22
N GLU A 36 -2.21 -1.21 6.59
CA GLU A 36 -3.32 -1.84 5.88
C GLU A 36 -3.46 -1.30 4.45
N ASP A 37 -3.39 0.03 4.27
CA ASP A 37 -3.42 0.67 2.96
C ASP A 37 -2.20 0.27 2.10
N TRP A 38 -1.01 0.20 2.68
CA TRP A 38 0.19 -0.30 2.01
C TRP A 38 0.07 -1.77 1.59
N LEU A 39 -0.44 -2.64 2.46
CA LEU A 39 -0.68 -4.06 2.14
C LEU A 39 -1.75 -4.24 1.07
N ASN A 40 -2.76 -3.37 1.03
CA ASN A 40 -3.84 -3.41 0.05
C ASN A 40 -3.42 -2.80 -1.30
N SER A 41 -2.61 -1.75 -1.30
CA SER A 41 -2.07 -1.11 -2.52
C SER A 41 -1.11 -2.02 -3.29
N GLN A 42 -0.42 -2.94 -2.61
CA GLN A 42 0.35 -4.00 -3.26
C GLN A 42 -0.52 -5.05 -3.98
N LYS A 43 -1.82 -5.14 -3.67
CA LYS A 43 -2.68 -6.23 -4.12
C LYS A 43 -3.50 -5.96 -5.38
N THR A 44 -3.66 -4.73 -5.87
CA THR A 44 -4.77 -4.49 -6.82
C THR A 44 -4.52 -3.43 -7.88
N GLY A 45 -3.74 -3.74 -8.92
CA GLY A 45 -3.99 -3.01 -10.17
C GLY A 45 -2.99 -3.21 -11.28
N PHE A 46 -1.70 -3.00 -11.02
CA PHE A 46 -0.76 -2.87 -12.13
C PHE A 46 -0.45 -4.23 -12.80
N ALA A 47 -0.13 -5.25 -12.01
CA ALA A 47 0.19 -6.58 -12.54
C ALA A 47 -1.01 -7.21 -13.27
N ASP A 48 -2.19 -7.20 -12.64
CA ASP A 48 -3.39 -7.82 -13.21
C ASP A 48 -3.89 -7.09 -14.47
N THR A 49 -3.81 -5.75 -14.48
CA THR A 49 -4.19 -4.97 -15.68
C THR A 49 -3.20 -5.17 -16.82
N ALA A 50 -1.89 -5.25 -16.51
CA ALA A 50 -0.87 -5.52 -17.50
C ALA A 50 -1.06 -6.91 -18.13
N ASP A 51 -1.34 -7.93 -17.33
CA ASP A 51 -1.58 -9.29 -17.81
C ASP A 51 -2.84 -9.39 -18.68
N TYR A 52 -3.91 -8.70 -18.28
CA TYR A 52 -5.14 -8.61 -19.08
C TYR A 52 -4.90 -7.94 -20.45
N VAL A 53 -4.18 -6.81 -20.49
CA VAL A 53 -3.88 -6.09 -21.74
C VAL A 53 -2.96 -6.90 -22.64
N LEU A 54 -1.94 -7.55 -22.09
CA LEU A 54 -1.03 -8.42 -22.85
C LEU A 54 -1.76 -9.62 -23.45
N THR A 55 -2.62 -10.28 -22.66
CA THR A 55 -3.44 -11.40 -23.12
C THR A 55 -4.39 -10.98 -24.24
N LYS A 56 -5.08 -9.84 -24.10
CA LYS A 56 -5.99 -9.33 -25.15
C LYS A 56 -5.26 -8.95 -26.43
N ASN A 57 -4.07 -8.36 -26.33
CA ASN A 57 -3.25 -8.06 -27.52
C ASN A 57 -2.78 -9.35 -28.22
N ALA A 58 -2.34 -10.36 -27.48
CA ALA A 58 -1.97 -11.65 -28.06
C ALA A 58 -3.15 -12.31 -28.79
N GLU A 59 -4.35 -12.29 -28.19
CA GLU A 59 -5.58 -12.78 -28.82
C GLU A 59 -5.93 -12.01 -30.12
N LEU A 60 -5.74 -10.70 -30.14
CA LEU A 60 -5.99 -9.87 -31.32
C LEU A 60 -5.02 -10.20 -32.46
N TYR A 61 -3.72 -10.30 -32.16
CA TYR A 61 -2.71 -10.67 -33.16
C TYR A 61 -2.95 -12.07 -33.73
N GLN A 62 -3.42 -13.01 -32.90
CA GLN A 62 -3.73 -14.38 -33.35
C GLN A 62 -4.95 -14.46 -34.28
N ARG A 63 -5.89 -13.50 -34.20
CA ARG A 63 -7.09 -13.45 -35.07
C ARG A 63 -6.86 -12.71 -36.39
N LEU A 64 -5.74 -12.00 -36.50
CA LEU A 64 -5.36 -11.20 -37.68
C LEU A 64 -4.36 -11.95 -38.60
N ALA A 65 -3.92 -13.15 -38.21
CA ALA A 65 -3.08 -14.06 -39.00
C ALA A 65 -3.91 -15.23 -39.55
#